data_AF-A0A2I4BAX9-F1
#
_entry.id   AF-A0A2I4BAX9-F1
#
_cell.length_a   1.000
_cell.length_b   1.000
_cell.length_c   1.000
_cell.angle_alpha   90.00
_cell.angle_beta   90.00
_cell.angle_gamma   90.00
#
_symmetry.space_group_name_H-M   'P 1'
#
loop_
_entity.id
_entity.type
_entity.pdbx_description
1 polymer ?
#
loop_
_entity_poly.entity_id
_entity_poly.type
_entity_poly.pdbx_seq_one_letter_code
_entity_poly.pdbx_strand_id
1 'polypeptide(L)'
;MSGPNGDPDISTDDGIINDDDEFGDQEYASINSMLDQINSYLDDLEERNDSLNGKLHELMESNRQARLEFRAQLLGSPTQEEDNQEEPQTAEEKPILPSKEDLNEEK
;
A
#
# COMPACT_ATOMS: atom_id res chain seq x y z
N MET A 1 -15.13 -43.55 53.20
CA MET A 1 -13.65 -43.42 53.20
C MET A 1 -13.28 -42.73 51.90
N SER A 2 -13.23 -41.40 51.89
CA SER A 2 -12.83 -40.61 50.72
C SER A 2 -11.33 -40.83 50.48
N GLY A 3 -10.93 -41.04 49.22
CA GLY A 3 -9.56 -41.39 48.83
C GLY A 3 -8.54 -40.25 49.03
N PRO A 4 -7.24 -40.52 48.80
CA PRO A 4 -6.14 -39.58 49.04
C PRO A 4 -6.13 -38.35 48.12
N ASN A 5 -7.02 -38.32 47.12
CA ASN A 5 -7.25 -37.18 46.23
C ASN A 5 -8.55 -36.48 46.60
N GLY A 6 -8.71 -36.16 47.89
CA GLY A 6 -9.82 -35.34 48.35
C GLY A 6 -9.81 -34.05 47.55
N ASP A 7 -10.92 -33.75 46.87
CA ASP A 7 -11.10 -32.45 46.23
C ASP A 7 -10.76 -31.36 47.27
N PRO A 8 -10.02 -30.32 46.88
CA PRO A 8 -9.78 -29.21 47.77
C PRO A 8 -11.16 -28.67 48.18
N ASP A 9 -11.41 -28.68 49.49
CA ASP A 9 -12.58 -28.04 50.08
C ASP A 9 -12.40 -26.55 49.83
N ILE A 10 -12.89 -26.07 48.68
CA ILE A 10 -13.04 -24.65 48.42
C ILE A 10 -14.19 -24.19 49.30
N SER A 11 -13.86 -24.00 50.57
CA SER A 11 -14.69 -23.23 51.48
C SER A 11 -14.95 -21.90 50.78
N THR A 12 -16.17 -21.73 50.27
CA THR A 12 -16.69 -20.49 49.71
C THR A 12 -16.81 -19.39 50.77
N ASP A 13 -16.24 -19.62 51.97
CA ASP A 13 -16.38 -18.87 53.21
C ASP A 13 -15.00 -18.37 53.70
N ASP A 14 -14.08 -18.06 52.79
CA ASP A 14 -12.86 -17.32 53.11
C ASP A 14 -12.53 -16.33 51.98
N GLY A 15 -13.33 -15.24 51.90
CA GLY A 15 -12.83 -13.88 51.66
C GLY A 15 -12.10 -13.50 50.37
N ILE A 16 -12.21 -14.22 49.25
CA ILE A 16 -11.44 -13.91 48.02
C ILE A 16 -12.23 -13.13 46.94
N ILE A 17 -13.54 -12.97 47.07
CA ILE A 17 -14.28 -11.97 46.27
C ILE A 17 -14.71 -10.88 47.24
N ASN A 18 -13.77 -10.04 47.64
CA ASN A 18 -14.16 -8.71 48.08
C ASN A 18 -14.73 -8.03 46.84
N ASP A 19 -16.01 -7.69 46.85
CA ASP A 19 -16.58 -6.75 45.89
C ASP A 19 -15.88 -5.37 45.98
N ASP A 20 -14.98 -5.15 46.94
CA ASP A 20 -14.07 -3.99 47.01
C ASP A 20 -12.90 -4.07 45.99
N ASP A 21 -12.69 -5.21 45.31
CA ASP A 21 -11.84 -5.33 44.11
C ASP A 21 -12.67 -5.23 42.81
N GLU A 22 -13.92 -4.75 42.90
CA GLU A 22 -14.69 -4.31 41.74
C GLU A 22 -13.97 -3.11 41.13
N PHE A 23 -13.47 -3.26 39.89
CA PHE A 23 -12.75 -2.23 39.14
C PHE A 23 -13.34 -0.84 39.44
N GLY A 24 -12.56 0.01 40.09
CA GLY A 24 -13.08 1.29 40.56
C GLY A 24 -13.48 2.19 39.38
N ASP A 25 -14.40 3.12 39.59
CA ASP A 25 -14.76 4.16 38.61
C ASP A 25 -13.52 4.86 38.00
N GLN A 26 -12.45 4.95 38.79
CA GLN A 26 -11.16 5.50 38.38
C GLN A 26 -10.45 4.68 37.29
N GLU A 27 -10.55 3.35 37.35
CA GLU A 27 -9.94 2.45 36.36
C GLU A 27 -10.74 2.51 35.06
N TYR A 28 -12.07 2.52 35.14
CA TYR A 28 -12.93 2.76 33.97
C TYR A 28 -12.67 4.13 33.33
N ALA A 29 -12.51 5.19 34.14
CA ALA A 29 -12.14 6.51 33.63
C ALA A 29 -10.76 6.50 32.95
N SER A 30 -9.80 5.78 33.51
CA SER A 30 -8.45 5.64 32.93
C SER A 30 -8.49 4.85 31.62
N ILE A 31 -9.27 3.77 31.56
CA ILE A 31 -9.50 2.99 30.34
C ILE A 31 -10.15 3.84 29.26
N ASN A 32 -11.20 4.59 29.58
CA ASN A 32 -11.85 5.49 28.62
C ASN A 32 -10.89 6.55 28.10
N SER A 33 -10.07 7.15 28.98
CA SER A 33 -9.03 8.09 28.54
C SER A 33 -8.00 7.45 27.60
N MET A 34 -7.62 6.20 27.85
CA MET A 34 -6.72 5.46 26.95
C MET A 34 -7.40 5.15 25.61
N LEU A 35 -8.69 4.82 25.61
CA LEU A 35 -9.45 4.60 24.38
C LEU A 35 -9.57 5.88 23.55
N ASP A 36 -9.85 7.02 24.18
CA ASP A 36 -9.88 8.32 23.51
C ASP A 36 -8.52 8.69 22.91
N GLN A 37 -7.43 8.40 23.64
CA GLN A 37 -6.07 8.59 23.15
C GLN A 37 -5.76 7.69 21.95
N ILE A 38 -6.18 6.42 21.98
CA ILE A 38 -6.04 5.50 20.84
C ILE A 38 -6.83 6.02 19.63
N ASN A 39 -8.06 6.47 19.82
CA ASN A 39 -8.88 7.02 18.75
C ASN A 39 -8.21 8.24 18.10
N SER A 40 -7.71 9.18 18.91
CA SER A 40 -6.95 10.33 18.41
C SER A 40 -5.72 9.90 17.60
N TYR A 41 -4.98 8.87 18.04
CA TYR A 41 -3.84 8.37 17.28
C TYR A 41 -4.24 7.68 15.97
N LEU A 42 -5.40 7.03 15.93
CA LEU A 42 -5.91 6.42 14.70
C LEU A 42 -6.32 7.50 13.69
N ASP A 43 -7.01 8.55 14.14
CA ASP A 43 -7.39 9.69 13.29
C ASP A 43 -6.14 10.38 12.71
N ASP A 44 -5.14 10.67 13.54
CA ASP A 44 -3.87 11.25 13.11
C ASP A 44 -3.13 10.34 12.11
N LEU A 45 -3.20 9.02 12.30
CA LEU A 45 -2.57 8.06 11.41
C LEU A 45 -3.27 8.00 10.05
N GLU A 46 -4.60 8.03 10.04
CA GLU A 46 -5.40 8.07 8.81
C GLU A 46 -5.11 9.33 8.01
N GLU A 47 -5.14 10.51 8.64
CA GLU A 47 -4.84 11.78 7.96
C GLU A 47 -3.44 11.78 7.33
N ARG A 48 -2.44 11.28 8.06
CA ARG A 48 -1.07 11.17 7.53
C ARG A 48 -0.98 10.16 6.39
N ASN A 49 -1.73 9.07 6.44
CA ASN A 49 -1.77 8.08 5.37
C ASN A 49 -2.37 8.68 4.09
N ASP A 50 -3.48 9.40 4.21
CA ASP A 50 -4.13 10.09 3.11
C ASP A 50 -3.23 11.18 2.50
N SER A 51 -2.57 11.98 3.35
CA SER A 51 -1.59 12.97 2.91
C SER A 51 -0.43 12.33 2.14
N LEU A 52 0.09 11.20 2.62
CA LEU A 52 1.18 10.48 1.97
C LEU A 52 0.74 9.90 0.61
N ASN A 53 -0.43 9.28 0.55
CA ASN A 53 -0.99 8.74 -0.69
C ASN A 53 -1.24 9.87 -1.71
N GLY A 54 -1.76 11.02 -1.27
CA GLY A 54 -1.92 12.20 -2.12
C GLY A 54 -0.60 12.68 -2.72
N LYS A 55 0.45 12.82 -1.89
CA LYS A 55 1.79 13.20 -2.35
C LYS A 55 2.39 12.19 -3.32
N LEU A 56 2.14 10.89 -3.12
CA LEU A 56 2.61 9.85 -4.03
C LEU A 56 1.92 9.97 -5.41
N HIS A 57 0.60 10.20 -5.43
CA HIS A 57 -0.13 10.42 -6.67
C HIS A 57 0.39 11.65 -7.43
N GLU A 58 0.56 12.77 -6.73
CA GLU A 58 1.10 14.00 -7.32
C GLU A 58 2.52 13.78 -7.89
N LEU A 59 3.38 13.05 -7.16
CA LEU A 59 4.73 12.73 -7.62
C LEU A 59 4.71 11.87 -8.90
N MET A 60 3.85 10.86 -8.97
CA MET A 60 3.74 10.02 -10.16
C MET A 60 3.20 10.80 -11.37
N GLU A 61 2.22 11.68 -11.16
CA GLU A 61 1.69 12.55 -12.20
C GLU A 61 2.74 13.54 -12.70
N SER A 62 3.44 14.20 -11.78
CA SER A 62 4.56 15.09 -12.09
C SER A 62 5.67 14.35 -12.85
N ASN A 63 6.01 13.12 -12.45
CA ASN A 63 7.01 12.30 -13.15
C ASN A 63 6.56 11.95 -14.57
N ARG A 64 5.28 11.58 -14.73
CA ARG A 64 4.69 11.29 -16.05
C ARG A 64 4.76 12.53 -16.94
N GLN A 65 4.39 13.69 -16.41
CA GLN A 65 4.41 14.97 -17.13
C GLN A 65 5.83 15.35 -17.56
N ALA A 66 6.80 15.29 -16.65
CA ALA A 66 8.21 15.58 -16.94
C ALA A 66 8.78 14.69 -18.07
N ARG A 67 8.40 13.41 -18.11
CA ARG A 67 8.79 12.49 -19.20
C ARG A 67 8.17 12.87 -20.55
N LEU A 68 6.91 13.30 -20.55
CA LEU A 68 6.24 13.76 -21.77
C LEU A 68 6.88 15.05 -22.29
N GLU A 69 7.19 15.99 -21.41
CA GLU A 69 7.90 17.22 -21.75
C GLU A 69 9.30 16.93 -22.30
N PHE A 70 10.05 16.04 -21.66
CA PHE A 70 11.37 15.63 -22.13
C PHE A 70 11.31 14.98 -23.52
N ARG A 71 10.32 14.10 -23.74
CA ARG A 71 10.10 13.50 -25.06
C ARG A 71 9.67 14.53 -26.10
N ALA A 72 8.81 15.48 -25.74
CA ALA A 72 8.39 16.56 -26.63
C ALA A 72 9.55 17.47 -27.02
N GLN A 73 10.46 17.79 -26.09
CA GLN A 73 11.68 18.55 -26.38
C GLN A 73 12.61 17.77 -27.33
N LEU A 74 12.75 16.45 -27.13
CA LEU A 74 13.57 15.62 -28.01
C LEU A 74 13.01 15.51 -29.44
N LEU A 75 11.67 15.43 -29.58
CA LEU A 75 11.00 15.39 -30.88
C LEU A 75 10.80 16.78 -31.51
N GLY A 76 10.82 17.84 -30.70
CA GLY A 76 10.55 19.22 -31.09
C GLY A 76 11.80 20.06 -31.39
N SER A 77 13.00 19.54 -31.13
CA SER A 77 14.24 20.13 -31.65
C SER A 77 14.37 19.77 -33.13
N PRO A 78 14.27 20.73 -34.08
CA PRO A 78 14.76 20.47 -35.42
C PRO A 78 16.27 20.29 -35.31
N THR A 79 16.75 19.11 -35.68
CA THR A 79 18.13 18.90 -36.10
C THR A 79 18.41 19.86 -37.25
N GLN A 80 18.95 21.04 -36.94
CA GLN A 80 19.64 21.88 -37.92
C GLN A 80 21.04 21.31 -38.12
N GLU A 81 21.18 20.39 -39.06
CA GLU A 81 22.36 20.18 -39.92
C GLU A 81 21.79 19.60 -41.23
N GLU A 82 21.37 20.46 -42.17
CA GLU A 82 22.09 20.78 -43.41
C GLU A 82 22.50 19.55 -44.26
N ASP A 83 21.63 19.26 -45.23
CA ASP A 83 21.93 19.10 -46.67
C ASP A 83 23.21 18.33 -47.05
N ASN A 84 23.02 17.09 -47.51
CA ASN A 84 23.62 16.68 -48.78
C ASN A 84 22.74 15.61 -49.43
N GLN A 85 22.03 16.04 -50.45
CA GLN A 85 21.37 15.19 -51.43
C GLN A 85 22.44 14.40 -52.19
N GLU A 86 22.23 13.09 -52.35
CA GLU A 86 22.53 12.35 -53.57
C GLU A 86 21.88 10.95 -53.47
N GLU A 87 20.62 10.85 -53.88
CA GLU A 87 20.14 9.66 -54.60
C GLU A 87 20.45 9.89 -56.09
N PRO A 88 20.75 8.87 -56.91
CA PRO A 88 19.86 7.71 -57.05
C PRO A 88 20.56 6.35 -57.30
N GLN A 89 19.86 5.25 -57.02
CA GLN A 89 19.49 4.21 -58.02
C GLN A 89 19.22 2.81 -57.40
N THR A 90 17.95 2.41 -57.53
CA THR A 90 17.44 1.12 -58.03
C THR A 90 17.78 -0.22 -57.36
N ALA A 91 16.67 -0.95 -57.13
CA ALA A 91 16.47 -2.39 -57.28
C ALA A 91 16.68 -3.30 -56.05
N GLU A 92 15.53 -3.75 -55.54
CA GLU A 92 15.25 -5.08 -54.98
C GLU A 92 15.91 -5.50 -53.65
N GLU A 93 15.12 -5.51 -52.56
CA GLU A 93 14.67 -6.76 -51.94
C GLU A 93 13.58 -6.51 -50.87
N LYS A 94 12.74 -7.53 -50.68
CA LYS A 94 11.39 -7.55 -50.08
C LYS A 94 11.33 -7.31 -48.56
N PRO A 95 10.15 -6.95 -48.01
CA PRO A 95 9.98 -6.66 -46.59
C PRO A 95 9.85 -7.95 -45.78
N ILE A 96 10.54 -8.05 -44.64
CA ILE A 96 10.29 -9.09 -43.64
C ILE A 96 9.46 -8.46 -42.51
N LEU A 97 8.14 -8.67 -42.57
CA LEU A 97 7.23 -8.52 -41.44
C LEU A 97 7.18 -9.87 -40.69
N PRO A 98 7.31 -9.92 -39.35
CA PRO A 98 7.00 -11.13 -38.61
C PRO A 98 5.48 -11.26 -38.44
N SER A 99 4.91 -12.30 -39.08
CA SER A 99 3.49 -12.68 -39.03
C SER A 99 3.07 -13.07 -37.61
N LYS A 100 1.88 -12.63 -37.21
CA LYS A 100 1.15 -13.18 -36.06
C LYS A 100 0.38 -14.41 -36.52
N GLU A 101 0.93 -15.59 -36.35
CA GLU A 101 0.19 -16.85 -36.40
C GLU A 101 0.93 -17.89 -35.54
N ASP A 102 0.53 -18.00 -34.27
CA ASP A 102 0.61 -19.25 -33.50
C ASP A 102 -0.53 -19.21 -32.45
N LEU A 103 -1.75 -19.10 -32.98
CA LEU A 103 -2.94 -19.67 -32.34
C LEU A 103 -3.20 -20.95 -33.11
N ASN A 104 -2.87 -22.09 -32.51
CA ASN A 104 -3.62 -23.35 -32.57
C ASN A 104 -2.84 -24.40 -31.77
N GLU A 105 -3.33 -24.80 -30.60
CA GLU A 105 -4.25 -25.93 -30.44
C GLU A 105 -3.43 -27.21 -30.15
N GLU A 106 -3.13 -27.44 -28.87
CA GLU A 106 -2.96 -28.81 -28.40
C GLU A 106 -3.80 -29.01 -27.13
N LYS A 107 -4.47 -30.14 -27.17
CA LYS A 107 -5.59 -30.61 -26.36
C LYS A 107 -5.07 -31.60 -25.32
#